data_AF-A0A7G3AT18-F1
#
_entry.id   AF-A0A7G3AT18-F1
#
_cell.length_a   1.000
_cell.length_b   1.000
_cell.length_c   1.000
_cell.angle_alpha   90.00
_cell.angle_beta   90.00
_cell.angle_gamma   90.00
#
_symmetry.space_group_name_H-M   'P 1'
#
loop_
_entity.id
_entity.type
_entity.pdbx_description
1 polymer ?
#
loop_
_entity_poly.entity_id
_entity_poly.type
_entity_poly.pdbx_seq_one_letter_code
_entity_poly.pdbx_strand_id
1 'polypeptide(L)'
;MNTRMDSITAALISVCFALPGSFLAFTVVESWGRKAVLVCSSILTAVSFVPVILILRFNHLWKLPDYLSILSVGLILLISSFGLIALPMQISAEILPPKLRSKVCAFMMIMVWIGMFIMANYFLPWSESLGMDVLICFFFLWCLFEGVFVWKLMPETKGKTYDEIAQAF
;
A
#
# COMPACT_ATOMS: atom_id res chain seq x y z
N MET A 1 17.98 -24.72 -10.96
CA MET A 1 16.57 -25.15 -10.88
C MET A 1 15.89 -24.76 -9.56
N ASN A 2 16.56 -24.04 -8.64
CA ASN A 2 16.01 -23.72 -7.30
C ASN A 2 15.28 -22.36 -7.21
N THR A 3 15.62 -21.39 -8.07
CA THR A 3 15.09 -20.01 -7.99
C THR A 3 13.58 -19.88 -8.28
N ARG A 4 12.99 -20.79 -9.08
CA ARG A 4 11.53 -20.82 -9.32
C ARG A 4 10.76 -21.26 -8.09
N MET A 5 11.31 -22.17 -7.28
CA MET A 5 10.63 -22.71 -6.10
C MET A 5 10.66 -21.70 -4.94
N ASP A 6 11.76 -20.95 -4.80
CA ASP A 6 11.87 -19.82 -3.87
C ASP A 6 10.85 -18.72 -4.19
N SER A 7 10.68 -18.41 -5.48
CA SER A 7 9.73 -17.39 -5.96
C SER A 7 8.27 -17.78 -5.69
N ILE A 8 7.90 -19.04 -5.94
CA ILE A 8 6.54 -19.54 -5.66
C ILE A 8 6.26 -19.53 -4.15
N THR A 9 7.24 -19.92 -3.33
CA THR A 9 7.10 -19.94 -1.88
C THR A 9 6.93 -18.52 -1.32
N ALA A 10 7.69 -17.55 -1.82
CA ALA A 10 7.53 -16.14 -1.47
C ALA A 10 6.14 -15.58 -1.88
N ALA A 11 5.66 -15.96 -3.07
CA ALA A 11 4.33 -15.57 -3.52
C ALA A 11 3.22 -16.16 -2.62
N LEU A 12 3.32 -17.43 -2.24
CA LEU A 12 2.37 -18.08 -1.33
C LEU A 12 2.35 -17.41 0.04
N ILE A 13 3.51 -17.13 0.61
CA ILE A 13 3.64 -16.42 1.90
C ILE A 13 2.97 -15.04 1.81
N SER A 14 3.21 -14.32 0.72
CA SER A 14 2.62 -12.99 0.50
C SER A 14 1.10 -13.04 0.46
N VAL A 15 0.52 -14.05 -0.21
CA VAL A 15 -0.94 -14.25 -0.27
C VAL A 15 -1.52 -14.59 1.11
N CYS A 16 -0.84 -15.44 1.88
CA CYS A 16 -1.26 -15.79 3.24
C CYS A 16 -1.34 -14.57 4.17
N PHE A 17 -0.48 -13.58 3.99
CA PHE A 17 -0.53 -12.31 4.72
C PHE A 17 -1.53 -11.32 4.13
N ALA A 18 -1.70 -11.27 2.80
CA ALA A 18 -2.61 -10.31 2.17
C ALA A 18 -4.11 -10.63 2.40
N LEU A 19 -4.49 -11.92 2.43
CA LEU A 19 -5.90 -12.33 2.54
C LEU A 19 -6.56 -11.91 3.86
N PRO A 20 -5.96 -12.16 5.05
CA PRO A 20 -6.54 -11.72 6.32
C PRO A 20 -6.62 -10.20 6.41
N GLY A 21 -5.60 -9.48 5.92
CA GLY A 21 -5.58 -8.02 5.89
C GLY A 21 -6.75 -7.46 5.08
N SER A 22 -7.00 -8.02 3.89
CA SER A 22 -8.12 -7.61 3.04
C SER A 22 -9.49 -7.92 3.65
N PHE A 23 -9.62 -9.03 4.39
CA PHE A 23 -10.87 -9.37 5.07
C PHE A 23 -11.16 -8.43 6.25
N LEU A 24 -10.12 -8.11 7.03
CA LEU A 24 -10.20 -7.12 8.11
C LEU A 24 -10.52 -5.72 7.57
N ALA A 25 -10.03 -5.37 6.37
CA ALA A 25 -10.38 -4.11 5.70
C ALA A 25 -11.89 -3.97 5.57
N PHE A 26 -12.54 -5.01 5.05
CA PHE A 26 -13.97 -4.99 4.75
C PHE A 26 -14.81 -4.69 6.01
N THR A 27 -14.47 -5.32 7.13
CA THR A 27 -15.21 -5.15 8.39
C THR A 27 -14.96 -3.79 9.05
N VAL A 28 -13.74 -3.26 8.97
CA VAL A 28 -13.39 -1.98 9.61
C VAL A 28 -13.84 -0.78 8.78
N VAL A 29 -13.87 -0.90 7.45
CA VAL A 29 -14.32 0.17 6.55
C VAL A 29 -15.78 0.54 6.78
N GLU A 30 -16.65 -0.44 7.02
CA GLU A 30 -18.06 -0.20 7.32
C GLU A 30 -18.24 0.56 8.65
N SER A 31 -17.39 0.29 9.64
CA SER A 31 -17.52 0.85 10.99
C SER A 31 -16.86 2.24 11.13
N TRP A 32 -15.64 2.45 10.63
CA TRP A 32 -14.86 3.67 10.92
C TRP A 32 -14.91 4.74 9.83
N GLY A 33 -15.35 4.39 8.63
CA GLY A 33 -15.38 5.31 7.50
C GLY A 33 -14.11 5.27 6.65
N ARG A 34 -14.27 5.58 5.36
CA ARG A 34 -13.27 5.27 4.34
C ARG A 34 -12.02 6.13 4.45
N LYS A 35 -12.18 7.41 4.79
CA LYS A 35 -11.04 8.33 4.95
C LYS A 35 -10.19 7.95 6.15
N ALA A 36 -10.83 7.71 7.30
CA ALA A 36 -10.14 7.34 8.52
C ALA A 36 -9.34 6.03 8.34
N VAL A 37 -9.95 5.00 7.73
CA VAL A 37 -9.26 3.75 7.46
C VAL A 37 -8.06 3.93 6.53
N LEU A 38 -8.18 4.75 5.49
CA LEU A 38 -7.10 4.97 4.52
C LEU A 38 -5.93 5.76 5.11
N VAL A 39 -6.19 6.75 5.95
CA VAL A 39 -5.14 7.48 6.68
C VAL A 39 -4.48 6.57 7.72
N CYS A 40 -5.26 5.82 8.50
CA CYS A 40 -4.73 4.88 9.49
C CYS A 40 -3.87 3.80 8.84
N SER A 41 -4.32 3.20 7.73
CA SER A 41 -3.54 2.18 7.02
C SER A 41 -2.25 2.77 6.45
N SER A 42 -2.29 3.96 5.84
CA SER A 42 -1.09 4.65 5.35
C SER A 42 -0.03 4.86 6.45
N ILE A 43 -0.46 5.33 7.61
CA ILE A 43 0.43 5.58 8.76
C ILE A 43 0.96 4.26 9.32
N LEU A 44 0.11 3.25 9.49
CA LEU A 44 0.52 1.94 10.01
C LEU A 44 1.51 1.25 9.05
N THR A 45 1.29 1.35 7.74
CA THR A 45 2.23 0.83 6.73
C THR A 45 3.55 1.58 6.79
N ALA A 46 3.54 2.91 6.92
CA ALA A 46 4.76 3.70 7.12
C ALA A 46 5.53 3.23 8.37
N VAL A 47 4.86 3.12 9.52
CA VAL A 47 5.50 2.65 10.76
C VAL A 47 6.10 1.24 10.59
N SER A 48 5.47 0.38 9.79
CA SER A 48 5.93 -0.98 9.54
C SER A 48 7.19 -1.05 8.67
N PHE A 49 7.52 0.00 7.90
CA PHE A 49 8.79 0.07 7.18
C PHE A 49 9.99 0.38 8.09
N VAL A 50 9.78 1.05 9.22
CA VAL A 50 10.85 1.41 10.17
C VAL A 50 11.67 0.20 10.65
N PRO A 51 11.07 -0.91 11.15
CA PRO A 51 11.85 -2.08 11.54
C PRO A 51 12.60 -2.71 10.38
N VAL A 52 12.06 -2.69 9.15
CA VAL A 52 12.77 -3.23 7.97
C VAL A 52 14.03 -2.41 7.66
N ILE A 53 13.93 -1.09 7.68
CA ILE A 53 15.08 -0.20 7.46
C ILE A 53 16.15 -0.43 8.53
N LEU A 54 15.75 -0.57 9.79
CA LEU A 54 16.67 -0.85 10.89
C LEU A 54 17.35 -2.21 10.72
N ILE A 55 16.60 -3.26 10.36
CA ILE A 55 17.19 -4.58 10.12
C ILE A 55 18.20 -4.50 8.98
N LEU A 56 17.83 -3.93 7.83
CA LEU A 56 18.75 -3.83 6.68
C LEU A 56 20.01 -3.03 7.00
N ARG A 57 19.90 -1.95 7.78
CA ARG A 57 21.05 -1.10 8.13
C ARG A 57 21.95 -1.74 9.18
N PHE A 58 21.39 -2.39 10.20
CA PHE A 58 22.12 -2.91 11.35
C PHE A 58 22.41 -4.41 11.30
N ASN A 59 21.98 -5.13 10.25
CA ASN A 59 22.22 -6.57 10.14
C ASN A 59 23.70 -6.94 10.26
N HIS A 60 24.58 -6.11 9.70
CA HIS A 60 26.04 -6.29 9.74
C HIS A 60 26.63 -6.23 11.16
N LEU A 61 25.97 -5.56 12.09
CA LEU A 61 26.43 -5.36 13.47
C LEU A 61 25.83 -6.36 14.46
N TRP A 62 24.56 -6.75 14.26
CA TRP A 62 23.79 -7.48 15.27
C TRP A 62 23.48 -8.94 14.91
N LYS A 63 23.79 -9.38 13.67
CA LYS A 63 23.45 -10.73 13.15
C LYS A 63 22.00 -11.11 13.53
N LEU A 64 21.06 -10.26 13.12
CA LEU A 64 19.65 -10.48 13.42
C LEU A 64 19.16 -11.76 12.70
N PRO A 65 18.28 -12.53 13.33
CA PRO A 65 17.82 -13.77 12.73
C PRO A 65 16.86 -13.51 11.55
N ASP A 66 17.00 -14.32 10.49
CA ASP A 66 16.31 -14.13 9.19
C ASP A 66 14.78 -14.13 9.29
N TYR A 67 14.20 -14.79 10.30
CA TYR A 67 12.75 -14.83 10.50
C TYR A 67 12.16 -13.44 10.82
N LEU A 68 12.96 -12.53 11.40
CA LEU A 68 12.51 -11.19 11.78
C LEU A 68 12.22 -10.33 10.55
N SER A 69 13.07 -10.45 9.52
CA SER A 69 12.88 -9.78 8.23
C SER A 69 11.60 -10.27 7.54
N ILE A 70 11.37 -11.58 7.52
CA ILE A 70 10.18 -12.18 6.90
C ILE A 70 8.91 -11.71 7.61
N LEU A 71 8.91 -11.68 8.95
CA LEU A 71 7.78 -11.21 9.75
C LEU A 71 7.47 -9.73 9.48
N SER A 72 8.49 -8.88 9.42
CA SER A 72 8.33 -7.44 9.17
C SER A 72 7.76 -7.15 7.77
N VAL A 73 8.21 -7.86 6.74
CA VAL A 73 7.65 -7.77 5.38
C VAL A 73 6.21 -8.30 5.34
N GLY A 74 5.93 -9.40 6.05
CA GLY A 74 4.58 -9.94 6.19
C GLY A 74 3.60 -8.96 6.86
N LEU A 75 4.05 -8.22 7.87
CA LEU A 75 3.26 -7.16 8.53
C LEU A 75 2.99 -6.00 7.59
N ILE A 76 3.98 -5.55 6.80
CA ILE A 76 3.77 -4.53 5.78
C ILE A 76 2.68 -4.98 4.80
N LEU A 77 2.76 -6.22 4.30
CA LEU A 77 1.79 -6.77 3.34
C LEU A 77 0.38 -6.89 3.95
N LEU A 78 0.27 -7.33 5.21
CA LEU A 78 -0.99 -7.37 5.94
C LEU A 78 -1.65 -5.99 6.00
N ILE A 79 -0.89 -4.99 6.43
CA ILE A 79 -1.39 -3.64 6.68
C ILE A 79 -1.64 -2.88 5.37
N SER A 80 -0.80 -3.07 4.34
CA SER A 80 -1.03 -2.46 3.04
C SER A 80 -2.27 -3.05 2.36
N SER A 81 -2.52 -4.35 2.53
CA SER A 81 -3.72 -5.02 2.01
C SER A 81 -4.99 -4.60 2.75
N PHE A 82 -4.86 -4.09 3.99
CA PHE A 82 -5.98 -3.63 4.80
C PHE A 82 -6.66 -2.36 4.27
N GLY A 83 -6.07 -1.61 3.34
CA GLY A 83 -6.77 -0.46 2.79
C GLY A 83 -6.15 0.23 1.59
N LEU A 84 -4.81 0.24 1.49
CA LEU A 84 -4.13 1.00 0.43
C LEU A 84 -4.43 0.49 -0.98
N ILE A 85 -4.76 -0.80 -1.12
CA ILE A 85 -4.96 -1.41 -2.45
C ILE A 85 -6.43 -1.27 -2.90
N ALA A 86 -7.39 -1.68 -2.08
CA ALA A 86 -8.79 -1.74 -2.48
C ALA A 86 -9.54 -0.41 -2.33
N LEU A 87 -9.22 0.39 -1.31
CA LEU A 87 -10.01 1.58 -0.98
C LEU A 87 -9.86 2.73 -1.97
N PRO A 88 -8.66 3.11 -2.47
CA PRO A 88 -8.54 4.22 -3.41
C PRO A 88 -9.38 4.00 -4.68
N MET A 89 -9.42 2.77 -5.20
CA MET A 89 -10.27 2.42 -6.35
C MET A 89 -11.76 2.52 -6.03
N GLN A 90 -12.19 2.10 -4.84
CA GLN A 90 -13.58 2.19 -4.44
C GLN A 90 -14.03 3.64 -4.19
N ILE A 91 -13.18 4.44 -3.55
CA ILE A 91 -13.50 5.84 -3.24
C ILE A 91 -13.48 6.70 -4.50
N SER A 92 -12.49 6.52 -5.40
CA SER A 92 -12.50 7.25 -6.68
C SER A 92 -13.80 7.02 -7.46
N ALA A 93 -14.33 5.79 -7.42
CA ALA A 93 -15.63 5.44 -7.97
C ALA A 93 -16.85 6.15 -7.31
N GLU A 94 -16.73 6.58 -6.05
CA GLU A 94 -17.80 7.27 -5.29
C GLU A 94 -17.74 8.79 -5.43
N ILE A 95 -16.54 9.36 -5.56
CA ILE A 95 -16.33 10.80 -5.72
C ILE A 95 -16.62 11.25 -7.16
N LEU A 96 -16.55 10.35 -8.14
CA LEU A 96 -16.69 10.68 -9.56
C LEU A 96 -18.14 10.65 -10.05
N PRO A 97 -18.55 11.61 -10.91
CA PRO A 97 -19.88 11.61 -11.49
C PRO A 97 -20.07 10.38 -12.37
N PRO A 98 -21.28 9.76 -12.40
CA PRO A 98 -21.53 8.55 -13.18
C PRO A 98 -21.14 8.67 -14.66
N LYS A 99 -21.26 9.86 -15.25
CA LYS A 99 -20.95 10.15 -16.66
C LYS A 99 -19.45 10.14 -16.99
N LEU A 100 -18.58 10.48 -16.03
CA LEU A 100 -17.13 10.57 -16.24
C LEU A 100 -16.35 9.45 -15.52
N ARG A 101 -17.00 8.74 -14.59
CA ARG A 101 -16.41 7.67 -13.79
C ARG A 101 -15.62 6.66 -14.62
N SER A 102 -16.21 6.14 -15.71
CA SER A 102 -15.55 5.14 -16.54
C SER A 102 -14.26 5.67 -17.20
N LYS A 103 -14.26 6.91 -17.68
CA LYS A 103 -13.09 7.53 -18.32
C LYS A 103 -11.96 7.77 -17.33
N VAL A 104 -12.29 8.34 -16.16
CA VAL A 104 -11.29 8.66 -15.14
C VAL A 104 -10.74 7.39 -14.49
N CYS A 105 -11.58 6.40 -14.18
CA CYS A 105 -11.12 5.11 -13.67
C CYS A 105 -10.22 4.39 -14.69
N ALA A 106 -10.54 4.42 -15.99
CA ALA A 106 -9.69 3.83 -17.03
C ALA A 106 -8.31 4.50 -17.07
N PHE A 107 -8.26 5.84 -17.02
CA PHE A 107 -7.01 6.59 -16.97
C PHE A 107 -6.19 6.27 -15.71
N MET A 108 -6.83 6.25 -14.54
CA MET A 108 -6.18 5.84 -13.29
C MET A 108 -5.59 4.43 -13.38
N MET A 109 -6.34 3.49 -13.96
CA MET A 109 -5.89 2.12 -14.12
C MET A 109 -4.67 2.03 -15.03
N ILE A 110 -4.64 2.78 -16.15
CA ILE A 110 -3.46 2.87 -17.02
C ILE A 110 -2.24 3.36 -16.24
N MET A 111 -2.40 4.41 -15.41
CA MET A 111 -1.29 4.91 -14.57
C MET A 111 -0.78 3.88 -13.57
N VAL A 112 -1.69 3.12 -12.95
CA VAL A 112 -1.31 2.01 -12.06
C VAL A 112 -0.50 0.95 -12.82
N TRP A 113 -0.96 0.54 -14.00
CA TRP A 113 -0.25 -0.45 -14.81
C TRP A 113 1.12 0.03 -15.29
N ILE A 114 1.25 1.31 -15.65
CA ILE A 114 2.54 1.91 -15.99
C ILE A 114 3.48 1.87 -14.78
N GLY A 115 2.99 2.24 -13.60
CA GLY A 115 3.76 2.15 -12.36
C GLY A 115 4.21 0.73 -12.04
N MET A 116 3.31 -0.25 -12.18
CA MET A 116 3.63 -1.67 -12.02
C MET A 116 4.70 -2.14 -13.02
N PHE A 117 4.61 -1.71 -14.28
CA PHE A 117 5.60 -2.04 -15.29
C PHE A 117 6.99 -1.47 -14.96
N ILE A 118 7.04 -0.21 -14.51
CA ILE A 118 8.30 0.42 -14.09
C ILE A 118 8.89 -0.35 -12.90
N MET A 119 8.09 -0.64 -11.87
CA MET A 119 8.57 -1.39 -10.71
C MET A 119 9.05 -2.79 -11.11
N ALA A 120 8.33 -3.50 -11.97
CA ALA A 120 8.72 -4.86 -12.39
C ALA A 120 10.08 -4.91 -13.10
N ASN A 121 10.45 -3.86 -13.86
CA ASN A 121 11.69 -3.84 -14.62
C ASN A 121 12.85 -3.16 -13.89
N TYR A 122 12.58 -2.08 -13.16
CA TYR A 122 13.62 -1.20 -12.61
C TYR A 122 13.87 -1.40 -11.12
N PHE A 123 13.00 -2.12 -10.39
CA PHE A 123 13.17 -2.32 -8.95
C PHE A 123 14.46 -3.07 -8.59
N LEU A 124 14.77 -4.18 -9.28
CA LEU A 124 16.03 -4.91 -9.04
C LEU A 124 17.26 -4.05 -9.35
N PRO A 125 17.39 -3.46 -10.56
CA PRO A 125 18.51 -2.57 -10.88
C PRO A 125 18.68 -1.39 -9.92
N TRP A 126 17.57 -0.79 -9.46
CA TRP A 126 17.65 0.29 -8.46
C TRP A 126 18.08 -0.22 -7.10
N SER A 127 17.67 -1.43 -6.69
CA SER A 127 18.07 -1.98 -5.40
C SER A 127 19.54 -2.35 -5.36
N GLU A 128 20.10 -2.80 -6.48
CA GLU A 128 21.53 -3.11 -6.62
C GLU A 128 22.39 -1.84 -6.68
N SER A 129 21.90 -0.76 -7.30
CA SER A 129 22.66 0.48 -7.48
C SER A 129 22.56 1.47 -6.31
N LEU A 130 21.37 1.65 -5.75
CA LEU A 130 21.09 2.62 -4.69
C LEU A 130 21.09 2.00 -3.29
N GLY A 131 20.99 0.68 -3.20
CA GLY A 131 20.80 -0.05 -1.95
C GLY A 131 19.32 -0.22 -1.60
N MET A 132 18.99 -1.37 -1.04
CA MET A 132 17.62 -1.72 -0.64
C MET A 132 17.10 -0.83 0.50
N ASP A 133 17.99 -0.34 1.38
CA ASP A 133 17.65 0.57 2.47
C ASP A 133 17.14 1.93 1.96
N VAL A 134 17.76 2.49 0.92
CA VAL A 134 17.35 3.75 0.29
C VAL A 134 15.98 3.60 -0.37
N LEU A 135 15.75 2.50 -1.10
CA LEU A 135 14.46 2.23 -1.73
C LEU A 135 13.32 2.11 -0.72
N ILE A 136 13.54 1.36 0.38
CA ILE A 136 12.51 1.20 1.40
C ILE A 136 12.24 2.53 2.13
N CYS A 137 13.27 3.35 2.34
CA CYS A 137 13.08 4.72 2.85
C CYS A 137 12.25 5.59 1.90
N PHE A 138 12.45 5.46 0.58
CA PHE A 138 11.61 6.14 -0.41
C PHE A 138 10.13 5.71 -0.31
N PHE A 139 9.85 4.41 -0.21
CA PHE A 139 8.48 3.91 -0.02
C PHE A 139 7.86 4.36 1.31
N PHE A 140 8.65 4.40 2.38
CA PHE A 140 8.23 4.93 3.66
C PHE A 140 7.75 6.39 3.55
N LEU A 141 8.57 7.26 2.92
CA LEU A 141 8.23 8.66 2.71
C LEU A 141 7.02 8.81 1.79
N TRP A 142 6.90 7.95 0.77
CA TRP A 142 5.76 7.95 -0.13
C TRP A 142 4.44 7.60 0.58
N CYS A 143 4.43 6.57 1.43
CA CYS A 143 3.24 6.23 2.24
C CYS A 143 2.87 7.35 3.22
N LEU A 144 3.84 8.04 3.82
CA LEU A 144 3.55 9.20 4.66
C LEU A 144 2.95 10.36 3.86
N PHE A 145 3.53 10.65 2.68
CA PHE A 145 3.01 11.67 1.78
C PHE A 145 1.57 11.36 1.35
N GLU A 146 1.30 10.10 0.97
CA GLU A 146 -0.05 9.62 0.65
C GLU A 146 -1.01 9.84 1.83
N GLY A 147 -0.63 9.44 3.04
CA GLY A 147 -1.46 9.62 4.23
C GLY A 147 -1.80 11.09 4.49
N VAL A 148 -0.82 12.00 4.33
CA VAL A 148 -1.04 13.45 4.48
C VAL A 148 -1.91 14.01 3.37
N PHE A 149 -1.69 13.57 2.13
CA PHE A 149 -2.47 13.98 0.96
C PHE A 149 -3.94 13.60 1.15
N VAL A 150 -4.20 12.36 1.55
CA VAL A 150 -5.55 11.84 1.84
C VAL A 150 -6.18 12.62 2.99
N TRP A 151 -5.43 12.86 4.07
CA TRP A 151 -5.96 13.58 5.22
C TRP A 151 -6.41 15.01 4.85
N LYS A 152 -5.65 15.72 4.01
CA LYS A 152 -5.95 17.11 3.61
C LYS A 152 -6.96 17.24 2.47
N LEU A 153 -6.82 16.47 1.40
CA LEU A 153 -7.56 16.69 0.15
C LEU A 153 -8.81 15.83 0.00
N MET A 154 -8.93 14.76 0.79
CA MET A 154 -10.05 13.85 0.67
C MET A 154 -11.19 14.23 1.63
N PRO A 155 -12.41 14.49 1.15
CA PRO A 155 -13.58 14.59 2.01
C PRO A 155 -14.04 13.20 2.50
N GLU A 156 -14.71 13.16 3.64
CA GLU A 156 -15.31 11.92 4.17
C GLU A 156 -16.44 11.46 3.23
N THR A 157 -16.32 10.28 2.62
CA THR A 157 -17.35 9.72 1.71
C THR A 157 -18.39 8.85 2.42
N LYS A 158 -18.24 8.61 3.74
CA LYS A 158 -19.16 7.75 4.49
C LYS A 158 -20.54 8.39 4.61
N GLY A 159 -21.55 7.73 4.05
CA GLY A 159 -22.97 8.08 4.25
C GLY A 159 -23.41 9.38 3.58
N LYS A 160 -22.61 9.93 2.66
CA LYS A 160 -22.93 11.15 1.91
C LYS A 160 -23.34 10.83 0.48
N THR A 161 -24.28 11.61 -0.04
CA THR A 161 -24.66 11.58 -1.45
C THR A 161 -23.60 12.23 -2.33
N TYR A 162 -23.60 11.90 -3.62
CA TYR A 162 -22.66 12.47 -4.60
C TYR A 162 -22.67 14.01 -4.58
N ASP A 163 -23.85 14.62 -4.48
CA ASP A 163 -23.99 16.08 -4.46
C ASP A 163 -23.39 16.71 -3.19
N GLU A 164 -23.51 16.05 -2.04
CA GLU A 164 -22.89 16.51 -0.78
C GLU A 164 -21.36 16.38 -0.80
N ILE A 165 -20.83 15.37 -1.51
CA ILE A 165 -19.38 15.21 -1.71
C ILE A 165 -18.87 16.28 -2.68
N ALA A 166 -19.62 16.56 -3.76
CA ALA A 166 -19.27 17.58 -4.74
C ALA A 166 -19.28 19.00 -4.15
N GLN A 167 -20.15 19.29 -3.17
CA GLN A 167 -20.15 20.56 -2.43
C GLN A 167 -19.01 20.70 -1.41
N ALA A 168 -18.35 19.59 -1.04
CA ALA A 168 -17.22 19.59 -0.11
C ALA A 168 -15.87 19.86 -0.78
N PHE A 169 -15.85 19.97 -2.12
CA PHE A 169 -14.70 20.36 -2.94
C PHE A 169 -14.84 21.79 -3.45
#